data_AF-A0A2V7LU26-F1
#
_entry.id   AF-A0A2V7LU26-F1
#
_cell.length_a   1.000
_cell.length_b   1.000
_cell.length_c   1.000
_cell.angle_alpha   90.00
_cell.angle_beta   90.00
_cell.angle_gamma   90.00
#
_symmetry.space_group_name_H-M   'P 1'
#
loop_
_entity.id
_entity.type
_entity.pdbx_description
1 polymer ?
#
loop_
_entity_poly.entity_id
_entity_poly.type
_entity_poly.pdbx_seq_one_letter_code
_entity_poly.pdbx_strand_id
1 'polypeptide(L)'
;MFKLLSTTGEQSIDLQPGRTIVVGRAVTSDVPIYDPTISRRHAEVALTDGGVKVKDAGSSNGTFLNGARITEAIAAENDVITFGKVAFRVKEVSAPAARPQVVPSVSAEFTGAKPAGGTIVRQLPVSVSGGVPAIVTAAPSGASHLKVTAKSLEELREKKLELLLEISKDLSTQQELDRLLDKIEKLTRDVMNVDRVSILLLEKGTGELVPRISKGGSASTRVPSSIARKVVEDRVAILSDNTAADERFKGKSILIQNVRSAMCTPLIGTDQKVLGILYVDNLTATHSFSDDDLKFLIAFGSLAAVAIENSQRSEQMRREALVLSNFQRYFSPNIAQVIAQQQDAGRLPSEKRPVVIFFSDIRGFTPMSETMSPDNIATLLTEYFTEMVEVVFEHGGTLDKFMGDAIMALWGAPMAHVDDADRAMRCALDQLAALERLNAKWKEQGRPELGIGVGINFGEVFAGNIGSDRRLEYTVIGDAVNTASRLCSSAGPNEILISEGFFEQLKQPPTVETLEPIQVKGKSKKVPVYRVKR
;
A
#
# COMPACT_ATOMS: atom_id res chain seq x y z
N MET A 1 22.66 16.23 -37.15
CA MET A 1 21.75 15.31 -36.40
C MET A 1 21.67 15.81 -34.97
N PHE A 2 20.48 16.09 -34.43
CA PHE A 2 20.36 16.65 -33.08
C PHE A 2 20.29 15.55 -32.00
N LYS A 3 20.90 15.81 -30.84
CA LYS A 3 20.80 14.99 -29.63
C LYS A 3 20.33 15.86 -28.46
N LEU A 4 19.57 15.27 -27.54
CA LEU A 4 19.30 15.87 -26.25
C LEU A 4 20.27 15.30 -25.22
N LEU A 5 21.04 16.15 -24.57
CA LEU A 5 22.01 15.75 -23.55
C LEU A 5 21.52 16.24 -22.20
N SER A 6 21.40 15.34 -21.22
CA SER A 6 21.08 15.75 -19.85
C SER A 6 22.13 16.77 -19.36
N THR A 7 21.69 17.81 -18.68
CA THR A 7 22.61 18.81 -18.09
C THR A 7 23.50 18.23 -16.99
N THR A 8 23.17 17.04 -16.47
CA THR A 8 24.01 16.27 -15.54
C THR A 8 25.04 15.37 -16.23
N GLY A 9 24.95 15.21 -17.56
CA GLY A 9 25.85 14.37 -18.36
C GLY A 9 25.56 12.86 -18.33
N GLU A 10 24.58 12.40 -17.55
CA GLU A 10 24.32 10.97 -17.31
C GLU A 10 23.43 10.30 -18.38
N GLN A 11 22.74 11.08 -19.22
CA GLN A 11 21.78 10.57 -20.21
C GLN A 11 21.87 11.33 -21.53
N SER A 12 21.77 10.60 -22.65
CA SER A 12 21.70 11.16 -24.01
C SER A 12 20.56 10.54 -24.80
N ILE A 13 19.79 11.36 -25.51
CA ILE A 13 18.68 10.94 -26.34
C ILE A 13 19.01 11.27 -27.80
N ASP A 14 19.03 10.25 -28.65
CA ASP A 14 19.30 10.40 -30.07
C ASP A 14 17.99 10.61 -30.85
N LEU A 15 17.87 11.76 -31.54
CA LEU A 15 16.71 12.09 -32.34
C LEU A 15 16.94 11.74 -33.80
N GLN A 16 16.05 10.91 -34.37
CA GLN A 16 16.09 10.53 -35.78
C GLN A 16 15.05 11.33 -36.59
N PRO A 17 15.39 11.78 -37.83
CA PRO A 17 14.43 12.43 -38.72
C PRO A 17 13.19 11.57 -38.97
N GLY A 18 12.00 12.16 -38.91
CA GLY A 18 10.73 11.49 -39.22
C GLY A 18 10.16 10.59 -38.12
N ARG A 19 10.78 10.50 -36.94
CA ARG A 19 10.26 9.75 -35.78
C ARG A 19 9.89 10.69 -34.63
N THR A 20 8.67 10.54 -34.12
CA THR A 20 8.26 11.14 -32.84
C THR A 20 8.53 10.14 -31.73
N ILE A 21 9.17 10.58 -30.65
CA ILE A 21 9.46 9.77 -29.46
C ILE A 21 8.69 10.32 -28.26
N VAL A 22 8.21 9.42 -27.41
CA VAL A 22 7.53 9.78 -26.17
C VAL A 22 8.53 9.77 -25.01
N VAL A 23 8.65 10.90 -24.32
CA VAL A 23 9.41 11.07 -23.08
C VAL A 23 8.44 10.94 -21.90
N GLY A 24 8.81 10.16 -20.89
CA GLY A 24 7.96 9.97 -19.70
C GLY A 24 8.59 9.09 -18.65
N ARG A 25 7.96 8.95 -17.47
CA ARG A 25 8.48 8.10 -16.39
C ARG A 25 8.14 6.62 -16.57
N ALA A 26 7.12 6.30 -17.37
CA ALA A 26 6.72 4.92 -17.60
C ALA A 26 7.78 4.17 -18.42
N VAL A 27 8.00 2.90 -18.08
CA VAL A 27 8.89 1.99 -18.82
C VAL A 27 8.44 1.81 -20.28
N THR A 28 7.16 2.06 -20.56
CA THR A 28 6.53 2.04 -21.88
C THR A 28 6.80 3.28 -22.74
N SER A 29 7.41 4.34 -22.18
CA SER A 29 7.81 5.52 -22.96
C SER A 29 9.02 5.17 -23.85
N ASP A 30 9.14 5.77 -25.04
CA ASP A 30 10.32 5.58 -25.89
C ASP A 30 11.60 6.00 -25.15
N VAL A 31 11.51 7.04 -24.32
CA VAL A 31 12.59 7.52 -23.45
C VAL A 31 12.11 7.64 -22.01
N PRO A 32 12.37 6.61 -21.18
CA PRO A 32 11.97 6.63 -19.79
C PRO A 32 12.95 7.43 -18.92
N ILE A 33 12.46 8.46 -18.24
CA ILE A 33 13.22 9.25 -17.28
C ILE A 33 12.64 9.02 -15.89
N TYR A 34 13.40 8.33 -15.04
CA TYR A 34 12.97 7.89 -13.72
C TYR A 34 13.18 8.97 -12.66
N ASP A 35 12.40 10.04 -12.79
CA ASP A 35 12.31 11.11 -11.80
C ASP A 35 10.84 11.28 -11.37
N PRO A 36 10.52 11.33 -10.06
CA PRO A 36 9.14 11.42 -9.57
C PRO A 36 8.40 12.68 -10.05
N THR A 37 9.12 13.71 -10.50
CA THR A 37 8.53 14.93 -11.07
C THR A 37 8.12 14.77 -12.55
N ILE A 38 8.41 13.63 -13.17
CA ILE A 38 8.04 13.33 -14.55
C ILE A 38 6.79 12.44 -14.58
N SER A 39 5.75 12.88 -15.29
CA SER A 39 4.55 12.08 -15.56
C SER A 39 4.83 10.83 -16.39
N ARG A 40 3.98 9.80 -16.23
CA ARG A 40 4.12 8.49 -16.91
C ARG A 40 4.32 8.62 -18.43
N ARG A 41 3.53 9.47 -19.08
CA ARG A 41 3.73 10.00 -20.44
C ARG A 41 3.80 11.51 -20.30
N HIS A 42 4.96 12.11 -20.56
CA HIS A 42 5.23 13.50 -20.20
C HIS A 42 5.16 14.43 -21.42
N ALA A 43 5.93 14.12 -22.46
CA ALA A 43 6.02 14.94 -23.65
C ALA A 43 6.35 14.09 -24.88
N GLU A 44 6.02 14.61 -26.05
CA GLU A 44 6.38 14.07 -27.36
C GLU A 44 7.47 14.96 -27.97
N VAL A 45 8.53 14.34 -28.47
CA VAL A 45 9.68 15.02 -29.07
C VAL A 45 9.90 14.49 -30.47
N ALA A 46 10.05 15.37 -31.45
CA ALA A 46 10.28 15.01 -32.85
C ALA A 46 11.32 15.92 -33.48
N LEU A 47 12.12 15.38 -34.40
CA LEU A 47 13.05 16.17 -35.17
C LEU A 47 12.37 16.77 -36.41
N THR A 48 12.53 18.08 -36.63
CA THR A 48 11.99 18.84 -37.78
C THR A 48 13.08 19.63 -38.48
N ASP A 49 12.81 20.11 -39.69
CA ASP A 49 13.77 20.89 -40.50
C ASP A 49 14.22 22.20 -39.82
N GLY A 50 13.44 22.70 -38.84
CA GLY A 50 13.72 23.91 -38.06
C GLY A 50 14.22 23.68 -36.63
N GLY A 51 14.48 22.42 -36.21
CA GLY A 51 14.95 22.08 -34.86
C GLY A 51 14.17 20.95 -34.19
N VAL A 52 14.25 20.87 -32.86
CA VAL A 52 13.58 19.83 -32.06
C VAL A 52 12.21 20.30 -31.63
N LYS A 53 11.16 19.73 -32.21
CA LYS A 53 9.78 20.00 -31.82
C LYS A 53 9.44 19.24 -30.54
N VAL A 54 8.92 19.95 -29.54
CA VAL A 54 8.53 19.40 -28.24
C VAL A 54 7.08 19.76 -27.96
N LYS A 55 6.27 18.76 -27.60
CA LYS A 55 4.85 18.92 -27.25
C LYS A 55 4.57 18.27 -25.91
N ASP A 56 3.99 19.03 -24.98
CA ASP A 56 3.58 18.50 -23.68
C ASP A 56 2.36 17.59 -23.84
N ALA A 57 2.38 16.42 -23.20
CA ALA A 57 1.32 15.41 -23.28
C ALA A 57 0.29 15.53 -22.15
N GLY A 58 0.13 16.71 -21.55
CA GLY A 58 -0.72 16.94 -20.38
C GLY A 58 -0.01 16.57 -19.07
N SER A 59 1.28 16.88 -18.96
CA SER A 59 2.09 16.49 -17.81
C SER A 59 1.71 17.27 -16.55
N SER A 60 1.79 16.60 -15.39
CA SER A 60 1.38 17.14 -14.09
C SER A 60 2.26 18.29 -13.63
N ASN A 61 3.56 18.24 -13.95
CA ASN A 61 4.54 19.26 -13.56
C ASN A 61 4.95 20.18 -14.73
N GLY A 62 4.43 19.95 -15.95
CA GLY A 62 4.68 20.77 -17.13
C GLY A 62 6.02 20.50 -17.82
N THR A 63 6.04 20.83 -19.11
CA THR A 63 7.27 20.92 -19.94
C THR A 63 7.65 22.39 -20.14
N PHE A 64 8.95 22.69 -20.10
CA PHE A 64 9.49 24.04 -20.22
C PHE A 64 10.58 24.11 -21.29
N LEU A 65 10.66 25.24 -21.99
CA LEU A 65 11.75 25.58 -22.90
C LEU A 65 12.40 26.87 -22.40
N ASN A 66 13.70 26.81 -22.07
CA ASN A 66 14.47 27.91 -21.49
C ASN A 66 13.78 28.57 -20.27
N GLY A 67 13.09 27.77 -19.46
CA GLY A 67 12.38 28.20 -18.25
C GLY A 67 10.94 28.69 -18.46
N ALA A 68 10.49 28.88 -19.70
CA ALA A 68 9.10 29.22 -20.02
C ALA A 68 8.26 27.94 -20.22
N ARG A 69 7.07 27.86 -19.61
CA ARG A 69 6.18 26.69 -19.74
C ARG A 69 5.60 26.65 -21.15
N ILE A 70 5.66 25.49 -21.78
CA ILE A 70 5.19 25.28 -23.16
C ILE A 70 4.13 24.19 -23.23
N THR A 71 3.20 24.32 -24.17
CA THR A 71 2.32 23.23 -24.62
C THR A 71 2.85 22.60 -25.91
N GLU A 72 3.41 23.42 -26.80
CA GLU A 72 4.11 23.00 -28.02
C GLU A 72 5.11 24.08 -28.44
N ALA A 73 6.35 23.72 -28.74
CA ALA A 73 7.39 24.65 -29.20
C ALA A 73 8.46 23.94 -30.04
N ILE A 74 9.30 24.72 -30.73
CA ILE A 74 10.49 24.22 -31.45
C ILE A 74 11.72 24.77 -30.74
N ALA A 75 12.60 23.86 -30.30
CA ALA A 75 13.85 24.18 -29.64
C ALA A 75 15.01 24.14 -30.65
N ALA A 76 15.86 25.15 -30.61
CA ALA A 76 17.05 25.29 -31.44
C ALA A 76 18.30 24.74 -30.75
N GLU A 77 19.46 24.77 -31.43
CA GLU A 77 20.72 24.34 -30.84
C GLU A 77 21.04 25.16 -29.57
N ASN A 78 21.53 24.48 -28.53
CA ASN A 78 21.85 24.98 -27.20
C ASN A 78 20.66 25.37 -26.30
N ASP A 79 19.42 25.29 -26.78
CA ASP A 79 18.25 25.46 -25.93
C ASP A 79 18.14 24.34 -24.89
N VAL A 80 17.54 24.68 -23.75
CA VAL A 80 17.31 23.75 -22.64
C VAL A 80 15.82 23.43 -22.55
N ILE A 81 15.51 22.15 -22.74
CA ILE A 81 14.18 21.59 -22.55
C ILE A 81 14.13 20.91 -21.18
N THR A 82 13.16 21.29 -20.34
CA THR A 82 12.97 20.70 -19.01
C THR A 82 11.65 19.95 -18.96
N PHE A 83 11.71 18.68 -18.58
CA PHE A 83 10.54 17.83 -18.31
C PHE A 83 10.38 17.70 -16.81
N GLY A 84 9.34 18.30 -16.23
CA GLY A 84 9.22 18.43 -14.77
C GLY A 84 10.39 19.21 -14.20
N LYS A 85 11.34 18.54 -13.52
CA LYS A 85 12.59 19.13 -13.02
C LYS A 85 13.86 18.67 -13.73
N VAL A 86 13.78 17.76 -14.71
CA VAL A 86 14.96 17.21 -15.39
C VAL A 86 15.21 17.96 -16.69
N ALA A 87 16.40 18.54 -16.83
CA ALA A 87 16.77 19.41 -17.94
C ALA A 87 17.70 18.71 -18.96
N PHE A 88 17.42 18.94 -20.24
CA PHE A 88 18.19 18.44 -21.38
C PHE A 88 18.56 19.61 -22.29
N ARG A 89 19.82 19.67 -22.73
CA ARG A 89 20.30 20.63 -23.72
C ARG A 89 20.28 20.02 -25.12
N VAL A 90 19.77 20.77 -26.09
CA VAL A 90 19.80 20.42 -27.50
C VAL A 90 21.20 20.64 -28.06
N LYS A 91 21.79 19.65 -28.73
CA LYS A 91 23.12 19.75 -29.35
C LYS A 91 23.11 19.18 -30.76
N GLU A 92 23.72 19.86 -31.72
CA GLU A 92 23.91 19.33 -33.06
C GLU A 92 25.17 18.47 -33.15
N VAL A 93 25.08 17.33 -33.83
CA VAL A 93 26.20 16.41 -34.08
C VAL A 93 26.35 16.19 -35.58
N SER A 94 27.53 16.51 -36.12
CA SER A 94 27.93 16.16 -37.49
C SER A 94 28.49 14.72 -37.53
N ALA A 95 28.13 13.95 -38.56
CA ALA A 95 28.52 12.55 -38.67
C ALA A 95 30.02 12.39 -39.02
N PRO A 96 30.77 11.44 -38.42
CA PRO A 96 32.15 11.18 -38.81
C PRO A 96 32.24 10.36 -40.12
N ALA A 97 33.27 10.63 -40.92
CA ALA A 97 33.51 10.00 -42.23
C ALA A 97 33.77 8.48 -42.16
N ALA A 98 33.30 7.76 -43.18
CA ALA A 98 33.38 6.30 -43.29
C ALA A 98 34.84 5.79 -43.40
N ARG A 99 35.17 4.72 -42.65
CA ARG A 99 36.44 3.99 -42.74
C ARG A 99 36.37 2.85 -43.78
N PRO A 100 37.49 2.52 -44.45
CA PRO A 100 37.51 1.62 -45.60
C PRO A 100 37.30 0.14 -45.22
N GLN A 101 36.60 -0.60 -46.08
CA GLN A 101 36.42 -2.05 -45.99
C GLN A 101 37.66 -2.79 -46.49
N VAL A 102 38.17 -3.73 -45.70
CA VAL A 102 39.20 -4.70 -46.11
C VAL A 102 38.50 -5.96 -46.61
N VAL A 103 38.78 -6.34 -47.86
CA VAL A 103 38.31 -7.56 -48.50
C VAL A 103 39.41 -8.61 -48.40
N PRO A 104 39.18 -9.84 -47.89
CA PRO A 104 40.17 -10.91 -48.01
C PRO A 104 40.05 -11.63 -49.36
N SER A 105 41.20 -11.88 -49.96
CA SER A 105 41.40 -12.54 -51.26
C SER A 105 41.72 -14.04 -51.11
N VAL A 106 40.99 -14.85 -51.90
CA VAL A 106 41.29 -16.18 -52.49
C VAL A 106 41.65 -17.42 -51.63
N SER A 107 40.76 -18.43 -51.80
CA SER A 107 40.96 -19.88 -52.02
C SER A 107 41.86 -20.71 -51.09
N ALA A 108 41.20 -21.49 -50.23
CA ALA A 108 41.57 -22.88 -49.95
C ALA A 108 40.30 -23.72 -49.86
N GLU A 109 40.20 -24.76 -50.67
CA GLU A 109 39.12 -25.75 -50.63
C GLU A 109 39.11 -26.43 -49.25
N PHE A 110 38.01 -26.27 -48.52
CA PHE A 110 37.66 -27.11 -47.39
C PHE A 110 36.32 -27.77 -47.69
N THR A 111 36.40 -29.04 -48.08
CA THR A 111 35.30 -29.98 -48.06
C THR A 111 34.93 -30.30 -46.61
N GLY A 112 33.70 -29.99 -46.19
CA GLY A 112 33.09 -30.59 -44.98
C GLY A 112 32.32 -29.63 -44.05
N ALA A 113 31.00 -29.87 -43.98
CA ALA A 113 30.03 -29.54 -42.93
C ALA A 113 29.66 -28.04 -42.64
N LYS A 114 28.35 -27.76 -42.72
CA LYS A 114 27.68 -26.53 -42.26
C LYS A 114 27.90 -26.28 -40.75
N PRO A 115 28.03 -25.03 -40.27
CA PRO A 115 27.89 -24.73 -38.85
C PRO A 115 26.41 -24.83 -38.42
N ALA A 116 26.15 -25.65 -37.40
CA ALA A 116 24.86 -25.75 -36.72
C ALA A 116 24.89 -24.86 -35.45
N GLY A 117 23.87 -24.03 -35.24
CA GLY A 117 23.75 -23.25 -34.00
C GLY A 117 22.68 -22.16 -34.05
N GLY A 118 21.41 -22.55 -34.00
CA GLY A 118 20.30 -21.64 -33.69
C GLY A 118 20.09 -21.49 -32.19
N THR A 119 19.55 -20.36 -31.72
CA THR A 119 19.22 -20.14 -30.30
C THR A 119 18.21 -21.16 -29.79
N ILE A 120 18.56 -21.88 -28.72
CA ILE A 120 17.67 -22.82 -28.04
C ILE A 120 17.01 -22.09 -26.87
N VAL A 121 15.69 -21.93 -26.95
CA VAL A 121 14.86 -21.44 -25.84
C VAL A 121 14.11 -22.63 -25.28
N ARG A 122 14.32 -22.91 -24.00
CA ARG A 122 13.64 -24.01 -23.30
C ARG A 122 12.59 -23.43 -22.36
N GLN A 123 11.41 -24.04 -22.36
CA GLN A 123 10.28 -23.65 -21.52
C GLN A 123 9.85 -24.84 -20.69
N LEU A 124 9.76 -24.64 -19.37
CA LEU A 124 9.26 -25.62 -18.44
C LEU A 124 8.00 -25.05 -17.76
N PRO A 125 6.85 -25.75 -17.82
CA PRO A 125 5.65 -25.33 -17.10
C PRO A 125 5.91 -25.36 -15.60
N VAL A 126 5.46 -24.33 -14.87
CA VAL A 126 5.59 -24.25 -13.41
C VAL A 126 4.21 -24.46 -12.79
N SER A 127 4.00 -25.66 -12.24
CA SER A 127 2.80 -26.00 -11.47
C SER A 127 3.16 -26.30 -10.02
N VAL A 128 2.40 -25.75 -9.07
CA VAL A 128 2.61 -25.99 -7.63
C VAL A 128 2.24 -27.43 -7.24
N SER A 129 1.43 -28.12 -8.06
CA SER A 129 0.88 -29.46 -7.79
C SER A 129 1.90 -30.62 -7.81
N GLY A 130 3.12 -30.42 -8.32
CA GLY A 130 4.18 -31.44 -8.30
C GLY A 130 5.12 -31.34 -7.09
N GLY A 131 5.09 -30.22 -6.37
CA GLY A 131 6.05 -29.88 -5.31
C GLY A 131 7.51 -29.87 -5.77
N VAL A 132 8.41 -29.46 -4.85
CA VAL A 132 9.87 -29.63 -5.00
C VAL A 132 10.28 -31.07 -5.40
N PRO A 133 9.61 -32.16 -4.96
CA PRO A 133 10.01 -33.53 -5.31
C PRO A 133 9.90 -33.89 -6.80
N ALA A 134 8.88 -33.42 -7.53
CA ALA A 134 8.75 -33.70 -8.97
C ALA A 134 9.86 -33.02 -9.81
N ILE A 135 10.43 -31.93 -9.28
CA ILE A 135 11.48 -31.15 -9.94
C ILE A 135 12.86 -31.79 -9.71
N VAL A 136 13.09 -32.40 -8.55
CA VAL A 136 14.37 -33.03 -8.17
C VAL A 136 14.54 -34.45 -8.75
N THR A 137 13.45 -35.12 -9.13
CA THR A 137 13.45 -36.52 -9.61
C THR A 137 13.75 -36.68 -11.11
N ALA A 138 13.72 -35.61 -11.90
CA ALA A 138 14.01 -35.66 -13.34
C ALA A 138 15.49 -35.99 -13.64
N ALA A 139 15.74 -36.80 -14.68
CA ALA A 139 17.11 -37.12 -15.10
C ALA A 139 17.90 -35.86 -15.50
N PRO A 140 19.18 -35.75 -15.12
CA PRO A 140 20.01 -34.61 -15.47
C PRO A 140 20.24 -34.54 -16.98
N SER A 141 20.12 -33.34 -17.55
CA SER A 141 20.40 -33.06 -18.96
C SER A 141 21.56 -32.07 -19.05
N GLY A 142 22.79 -32.59 -18.94
CA GLY A 142 24.03 -31.80 -19.00
C GLY A 142 24.75 -31.68 -17.66
N ALA A 143 25.92 -31.03 -17.69
CA ALA A 143 26.68 -30.71 -16.48
C ALA A 143 26.04 -29.51 -15.77
N SER A 144 25.60 -29.69 -14.53
CA SER A 144 25.02 -28.60 -13.70
C SER A 144 26.11 -27.63 -13.26
N HIS A 145 25.83 -26.33 -13.33
CA HIS A 145 26.79 -25.27 -13.01
C HIS A 145 26.51 -24.59 -11.65
N LEU A 146 25.74 -25.23 -10.77
CA LEU A 146 25.60 -24.82 -9.37
C LEU A 146 26.96 -24.87 -8.66
N LYS A 147 27.19 -24.00 -7.68
CA LYS A 147 28.45 -23.98 -6.89
C LYS A 147 28.60 -25.17 -5.92
N VAL A 148 27.83 -26.25 -6.12
CA VAL A 148 27.79 -27.44 -5.27
C VAL A 148 28.59 -28.56 -5.94
N THR A 149 29.65 -29.04 -5.29
CA THR A 149 30.49 -30.14 -5.78
C THR A 149 30.14 -31.46 -5.08
N ALA A 150 30.07 -32.56 -5.85
CA ALA A 150 29.76 -33.90 -5.34
C ALA A 150 30.52 -34.98 -6.12
N LYS A 151 30.76 -36.14 -5.48
CA LYS A 151 31.50 -37.27 -6.08
C LYS A 151 30.58 -38.25 -6.80
N SER A 152 29.27 -38.23 -6.53
CA SER A 152 28.25 -39.02 -7.21
C SER A 152 26.97 -38.22 -7.49
N LEU A 153 26.13 -38.72 -8.41
CA LEU A 153 24.82 -38.11 -8.71
C LEU A 153 23.83 -38.18 -7.54
N GLU A 154 23.91 -39.21 -6.70
CA GLU A 154 23.10 -39.33 -5.48
C GLU A 154 23.53 -38.31 -4.42
N GLU A 155 24.83 -38.18 -4.18
CA GLU A 155 25.38 -37.18 -3.25
C GLU A 155 25.05 -35.75 -3.71
N LEU A 156 25.03 -35.51 -5.03
CA LEU A 156 24.63 -34.22 -5.60
C LEU A 156 23.14 -33.91 -5.34
N ARG A 157 22.26 -34.92 -5.46
CA ARG A 157 20.82 -34.76 -5.17
C ARG A 157 20.56 -34.49 -3.69
N GLU A 158 21.25 -35.20 -2.81
CA GLU A 158 21.16 -35.02 -1.36
C GLU A 158 21.61 -33.61 -0.95
N LYS A 159 22.77 -33.16 -1.42
CA LYS A 159 23.29 -31.80 -1.17
C LYS A 159 22.37 -30.70 -1.71
N LYS A 160 21.74 -30.91 -2.87
CA LYS A 160 20.74 -29.96 -3.42
C LYS A 160 19.50 -29.85 -2.53
N LEU A 161 19.03 -30.96 -1.98
CA LEU A 161 17.87 -30.98 -1.08
C LEU A 161 18.20 -30.32 0.27
N GLU A 162 19.38 -30.61 0.83
CA GLU A 162 19.88 -29.99 2.05
C GLU A 162 19.97 -28.47 1.89
N LEU A 163 20.55 -28.01 0.77
CA LEU A 163 20.63 -26.59 0.45
C LEU A 163 19.26 -25.92 0.32
N LEU A 164 18.29 -26.56 -0.35
CA LEU A 164 16.92 -26.04 -0.44
C LEU A 164 16.24 -25.95 0.93
N LEU A 165 16.49 -26.93 1.81
CA LEU A 165 15.96 -26.93 3.18
C LEU A 165 16.56 -25.78 4.01
N GLU A 166 17.88 -25.58 3.92
CA GLU A 166 18.56 -24.46 4.58
C GLU A 166 18.03 -23.11 4.09
N ILE A 167 17.90 -22.94 2.77
CA ILE A 167 17.31 -21.74 2.17
C ILE A 167 15.90 -21.53 2.68
N SER A 168 15.06 -22.57 2.67
CA SER A 168 13.68 -22.46 3.17
C SER A 168 13.62 -21.99 4.61
N LYS A 169 14.49 -22.53 5.48
CA LYS A 169 14.59 -22.11 6.89
C LYS A 169 15.02 -20.65 6.97
N ASP A 170 16.09 -20.27 6.28
CA ASP A 170 16.66 -18.92 6.31
C ASP A 170 15.64 -17.87 5.81
N LEU A 171 14.96 -18.14 4.69
CA LEU A 171 13.90 -17.27 4.17
C LEU A 171 12.72 -17.15 5.14
N SER A 172 12.34 -18.22 5.85
CA SER A 172 11.22 -18.20 6.79
C SER A 172 11.45 -17.29 8.02
N THR A 173 12.71 -16.98 8.33
CA THR A 173 13.05 -16.10 9.48
C THR A 173 12.85 -14.63 9.19
N GLN A 174 12.76 -14.23 7.92
CA GLN A 174 12.67 -12.83 7.53
C GLN A 174 11.21 -12.36 7.52
N GLN A 175 10.91 -11.37 8.35
CA GLN A 175 9.56 -10.81 8.47
C GLN A 175 9.34 -9.60 7.55
N GLU A 176 10.39 -8.81 7.33
CA GLU A 176 10.34 -7.59 6.50
C GLU A 176 10.57 -7.93 5.02
N LEU A 177 9.69 -7.44 4.15
CA LEU A 177 9.73 -7.75 2.71
C LEU A 177 11.05 -7.31 2.06
N ASP A 178 11.53 -6.10 2.34
CA ASP A 178 12.74 -5.59 1.70
C ASP A 178 13.98 -6.40 2.11
N ARG A 179 14.10 -6.76 3.40
CA ARG A 179 15.19 -7.64 3.88
C ARG A 179 15.08 -9.05 3.29
N LEU A 180 13.86 -9.57 3.17
CA LEU A 180 13.62 -10.87 2.54
C LEU A 180 14.06 -10.85 1.07
N LEU A 181 13.73 -9.79 0.31
CA LEU A 181 14.11 -9.66 -1.09
C LEU A 181 15.63 -9.56 -1.27
N ASP A 182 16.31 -8.79 -0.41
CA ASP A 182 17.76 -8.75 -0.37
C ASP A 182 18.38 -10.11 -0.04
N LYS A 183 17.76 -10.86 0.87
CA LYS A 183 18.21 -12.21 1.23
C LYS A 183 18.03 -13.19 0.08
N ILE A 184 16.89 -13.15 -0.62
CA ILE A 184 16.62 -13.96 -1.82
C ILE A 184 17.68 -13.66 -2.89
N GLU A 185 17.98 -12.39 -3.11
CA GLU A 185 19.01 -11.99 -4.06
C GLU A 185 20.39 -12.54 -3.69
N LYS A 186 20.82 -12.34 -2.46
CA LYS A 186 22.10 -12.83 -1.96
C LYS A 186 22.21 -14.35 -2.07
N LEU A 187 21.21 -15.10 -1.61
CA LEU A 187 21.21 -16.55 -1.68
C LEU A 187 21.26 -17.04 -3.14
N THR A 188 20.55 -16.38 -4.05
CA THR A 188 20.60 -16.70 -5.49
C THR A 188 22.02 -16.54 -6.04
N ARG A 189 22.70 -15.44 -5.70
CA ARG A 189 24.08 -15.15 -6.13
C ARG A 189 25.11 -16.09 -5.47
N ASP A 190 24.88 -16.48 -4.22
CA ASP A 190 25.78 -17.36 -3.49
C ASP A 190 25.71 -18.79 -4.06
N VAL A 191 24.51 -19.27 -4.39
CA VAL A 191 24.28 -20.64 -4.87
C VAL A 191 24.53 -20.81 -6.37
N MET A 192 24.14 -19.82 -7.18
CA MET A 192 24.23 -19.87 -8.64
C MET A 192 25.36 -18.99 -9.15
N ASN A 193 25.99 -19.39 -10.27
CA ASN A 193 27.02 -18.58 -10.92
C ASN A 193 26.37 -17.54 -11.85
N VAL A 194 25.86 -16.46 -11.25
CA VAL A 194 25.10 -15.40 -11.93
C VAL A 194 25.79 -14.05 -11.76
N ASP A 195 25.77 -13.22 -12.79
CA ASP A 195 26.31 -11.85 -12.72
C ASP A 195 25.27 -10.91 -12.10
N ARG A 196 24.00 -11.11 -12.47
CA ARG A 196 22.89 -10.25 -12.05
C ARG A 196 21.70 -11.07 -11.58
N VAL A 197 21.02 -10.51 -10.60
CA VAL A 197 19.75 -11.00 -10.08
C VAL A 197 18.77 -9.84 -10.04
N SER A 198 17.57 -10.07 -10.55
CA SER A 198 16.46 -9.12 -10.54
C SER A 198 15.20 -9.78 -10.01
N ILE A 199 14.51 -9.09 -9.09
CA ILE A 199 13.22 -9.51 -8.56
C ILE A 199 12.21 -8.42 -8.90
N LEU A 200 11.21 -8.79 -9.70
CA LEU A 200 10.10 -7.90 -10.06
C LEU A 200 8.85 -8.46 -9.42
N LEU A 201 8.10 -7.63 -8.69
CA LEU A 201 6.83 -8.00 -8.08
C LEU A 201 5.68 -7.32 -8.81
N LEU A 202 4.55 -8.01 -8.91
CA LEU A 202 3.32 -7.44 -9.45
C LEU A 202 2.72 -6.45 -8.46
N GLU A 203 2.42 -5.25 -8.93
CA GLU A 203 1.73 -4.25 -8.13
C GLU A 203 0.22 -4.54 -8.08
N LYS A 204 -0.33 -4.49 -6.86
CA LYS A 204 -1.77 -4.70 -6.63
C LYS A 204 -2.57 -3.58 -7.32
N GLY A 205 -3.54 -3.97 -8.16
CA GLY A 205 -4.45 -3.06 -8.85
C GLY A 205 -4.08 -2.78 -10.31
N THR A 206 -2.80 -2.53 -10.61
CA THR A 206 -2.33 -2.27 -11.98
C THR A 206 -1.91 -3.54 -12.71
N GLY A 207 -1.45 -4.56 -11.97
CA GLY A 207 -0.87 -5.77 -12.57
C GLY A 207 0.46 -5.52 -13.28
N GLU A 208 1.09 -4.36 -13.05
CA GLU A 208 2.39 -4.03 -13.62
C GLU A 208 3.52 -4.69 -12.82
N LEU A 209 4.53 -5.20 -13.52
CA LEU A 209 5.75 -5.72 -12.89
C LEU A 209 6.67 -4.57 -12.50
N VAL A 210 6.86 -4.40 -11.19
CA VAL A 210 7.72 -3.36 -10.63
C VAL A 210 9.01 -3.98 -10.11
N PRO A 211 10.19 -3.51 -10.56
CA PRO A 211 11.46 -3.97 -10.03
C PRO A 211 11.59 -3.57 -8.56
N ARG A 212 11.83 -4.56 -7.70
CA ARG A 212 12.14 -4.36 -6.29
C ARG A 212 13.63 -4.53 -6.00
N ILE A 213 14.28 -5.44 -6.71
CA ILE A 213 15.73 -5.67 -6.65
C ILE A 213 16.30 -5.71 -8.08
N SER A 214 17.43 -5.05 -8.28
CA SER A 214 18.25 -5.15 -9.49
C SER A 214 19.71 -4.88 -9.13
N LYS A 215 20.48 -5.92 -8.82
CA LYS A 215 21.87 -5.81 -8.33
C LYS A 215 22.84 -6.55 -9.25
N GLY A 216 23.96 -5.91 -9.63
CA GLY A 216 25.04 -6.52 -10.41
C GLY A 216 25.46 -5.82 -11.73
N GLY A 217 25.14 -4.53 -11.94
CA GLY A 217 25.61 -3.77 -13.11
C GLY A 217 25.11 -2.32 -13.15
N SER A 218 25.66 -1.50 -14.06
CA SER A 218 25.28 -0.08 -14.28
C SER A 218 23.76 0.12 -14.43
N ALA A 219 23.27 1.29 -13.99
CA ALA A 219 21.87 1.65 -13.72
C ALA A 219 20.83 1.51 -14.86
N SER A 220 21.17 0.94 -16.02
CA SER A 220 20.27 0.83 -17.19
C SER A 220 19.81 -0.59 -17.56
N THR A 221 20.25 -1.62 -16.85
CA THR A 221 19.99 -3.01 -17.27
C THR A 221 18.68 -3.59 -16.74
N ARG A 222 17.63 -3.41 -17.55
CA ARG A 222 16.26 -3.88 -17.33
C ARG A 222 16.07 -5.33 -17.75
N VAL A 223 15.26 -6.08 -17.01
CA VAL A 223 14.73 -7.38 -17.47
C VAL A 223 13.98 -7.20 -18.80
N PRO A 224 14.25 -8.02 -19.83
CA PRO A 224 13.53 -7.93 -21.10
C PRO A 224 12.02 -8.09 -20.90
N SER A 225 11.24 -7.10 -21.34
CA SER A 225 9.79 -7.06 -21.12
C SER A 225 9.05 -8.23 -21.76
N SER A 226 9.55 -8.76 -22.87
CA SER A 226 9.00 -9.93 -23.54
C SER A 226 9.18 -11.22 -22.72
N ILE A 227 10.33 -11.41 -22.07
CA ILE A 227 10.59 -12.54 -21.18
C ILE A 227 9.70 -12.42 -19.94
N ALA A 228 9.73 -11.24 -19.31
CA ALA A 228 8.96 -10.98 -18.09
C ALA A 228 7.44 -11.19 -18.30
N ARG A 229 6.89 -10.63 -19.38
CA ARG A 229 5.47 -10.80 -19.73
C ARG A 229 5.14 -12.28 -19.96
N LYS A 230 5.92 -12.97 -20.78
CA LYS A 230 5.66 -14.38 -21.12
C LYS A 230 5.70 -15.30 -19.89
N VAL A 231 6.66 -15.09 -18.99
CA VAL A 231 6.78 -15.87 -17.74
C VAL A 231 5.53 -15.71 -16.86
N VAL A 232 4.98 -14.49 -16.77
CA VAL A 232 3.78 -14.22 -15.97
C VAL A 232 2.52 -14.75 -16.65
N GLU A 233 2.34 -14.47 -17.95
CA GLU A 233 1.14 -14.85 -18.71
C GLU A 233 1.04 -16.37 -18.89
N ASP A 234 2.12 -17.00 -19.33
CA ASP A 234 2.12 -18.43 -19.67
C ASP A 234 2.46 -19.31 -18.45
N ARG A 235 2.89 -18.72 -17.32
CA ARG A 235 3.35 -19.43 -16.11
C ARG A 235 4.43 -20.46 -16.38
N VAL A 236 5.36 -20.11 -17.27
CA VAL A 236 6.50 -20.95 -17.65
C VAL A 236 7.81 -20.36 -17.14
N ALA A 237 8.75 -21.22 -16.77
CA ALA A 237 10.12 -20.84 -16.58
C ALA A 237 10.85 -20.89 -17.93
N ILE A 238 11.72 -19.91 -18.17
CA ILE A 238 12.44 -19.74 -19.44
C ILE A 238 13.94 -19.84 -19.19
N LEU A 239 14.62 -20.63 -20.02
CA LEU A 239 16.08 -20.66 -20.18
C LEU A 239 16.43 -20.21 -21.61
N SER A 240 17.36 -19.27 -21.73
CA SER A 240 17.83 -18.71 -23.00
C SER A 240 19.37 -18.76 -23.06
N ASP A 241 19.90 -19.37 -24.13
CA ASP A 241 21.34 -19.65 -24.28
C ASP A 241 22.11 -18.78 -25.28
N ASN A 242 21.43 -17.88 -26.01
CA ASN A 242 22.06 -16.84 -26.82
C ASN A 242 20.99 -15.83 -27.26
N THR A 243 20.78 -14.78 -26.45
CA THR A 243 19.63 -13.88 -26.60
C THR A 243 19.67 -13.05 -27.89
N ALA A 244 20.84 -12.87 -28.53
CA ALA A 244 21.02 -11.97 -29.67
C ALA A 244 20.47 -12.45 -31.03
N ALA A 245 20.02 -13.71 -31.16
CA ALA A 245 19.66 -14.32 -32.46
C ALA A 245 18.23 -14.86 -32.58
N ASP A 246 17.29 -14.51 -31.68
CA ASP A 246 15.93 -15.07 -31.70
C ASP A 246 14.90 -14.21 -32.47
N GLU A 247 14.35 -14.75 -33.56
CA GLU A 247 13.27 -14.14 -34.34
C GLU A 247 11.88 -14.19 -33.67
N ARG A 248 11.68 -15.02 -32.63
CA ARG A 248 10.39 -15.18 -31.93
C ARG A 248 10.13 -14.11 -30.86
N PHE A 249 11.17 -13.42 -30.41
CA PHE A 249 11.04 -12.25 -29.55
C PHE A 249 11.30 -10.97 -30.34
N LYS A 250 10.37 -10.59 -31.22
CA LYS A 250 10.43 -9.30 -31.95
C LYS A 250 10.21 -8.13 -31.00
N GLY A 251 11.27 -7.70 -30.33
CA GLY A 251 11.36 -6.44 -29.59
C GLY A 251 12.82 -5.99 -29.52
N LYS A 252 13.12 -4.74 -29.93
CA LYS A 252 14.48 -4.17 -30.00
C LYS A 252 15.25 -4.22 -28.66
N SER A 253 14.57 -4.48 -27.54
CA SER A 253 15.12 -4.56 -26.18
C SER A 253 16.14 -5.69 -25.98
N ILE A 254 16.01 -6.79 -26.72
CA ILE A 254 16.88 -7.97 -26.58
C ILE A 254 18.24 -7.78 -27.26
N LEU A 255 18.27 -7.04 -28.38
CA LEU A 255 19.48 -6.75 -29.15
C LEU A 255 20.43 -5.74 -28.46
N ILE A 256 19.97 -5.04 -27.41
CA ILE A 256 20.67 -3.89 -26.83
C ILE A 256 21.51 -4.26 -25.58
N GLN A 257 21.33 -5.44 -24.98
CA GLN A 257 21.84 -5.69 -23.61
C GLN A 257 22.97 -6.71 -23.44
N ASN A 258 23.59 -7.25 -24.51
CA ASN A 258 24.72 -8.21 -24.41
C ASN A 258 24.46 -9.39 -23.44
N VAL A 259 23.21 -9.83 -23.28
CA VAL A 259 22.88 -10.97 -22.42
C VAL A 259 23.24 -12.28 -23.14
N ARG A 260 24.24 -12.98 -22.61
CA ARG A 260 24.75 -14.22 -23.22
C ARG A 260 23.94 -15.44 -22.81
N SER A 261 23.54 -15.54 -21.55
CA SER A 261 22.58 -16.55 -21.08
C SER A 261 21.71 -16.01 -19.95
N ALA A 262 20.44 -16.41 -19.88
CA ALA A 262 19.50 -15.95 -18.86
C ALA A 262 18.50 -17.04 -18.45
N MET A 263 18.06 -16.99 -17.20
CA MET A 263 16.94 -17.77 -16.68
C MET A 263 15.91 -16.87 -16.02
N CYS A 264 14.64 -17.24 -16.16
CA CYS A 264 13.56 -16.54 -15.49
C CYS A 264 12.51 -17.53 -15.02
N THR A 265 12.08 -17.41 -13.76
CA THR A 265 11.02 -18.22 -13.17
C THR A 265 9.92 -17.32 -12.62
N PRO A 266 8.64 -17.71 -12.74
CA PRO A 266 7.56 -17.03 -12.04
C PRO A 266 7.68 -17.30 -10.54
N LEU A 267 7.35 -16.30 -9.73
CA LEU A 267 7.15 -16.43 -8.28
C LEU A 267 5.67 -16.69 -8.05
N ILE A 268 5.28 -17.96 -7.85
CA ILE A 268 3.89 -18.37 -7.72
C ILE A 268 3.57 -18.64 -6.25
N GLY A 269 2.58 -17.92 -5.71
CA GLY A 269 2.08 -18.10 -4.36
C GLY A 269 1.26 -19.37 -4.18
N THR A 270 0.85 -19.62 -2.94
CA THR A 270 0.05 -20.80 -2.56
C THR A 270 -1.30 -20.86 -3.26
N ASP A 271 -1.89 -19.72 -3.64
CA ASP A 271 -3.17 -19.60 -4.32
C ASP A 271 -3.08 -19.66 -5.86
N GLN A 272 -1.97 -20.17 -6.40
CA GLN A 272 -1.67 -20.18 -7.85
C GLN A 272 -1.58 -18.79 -8.49
N LYS A 273 -1.53 -17.70 -7.72
CA LYS A 273 -1.28 -16.37 -8.28
C LYS A 273 0.20 -16.15 -8.49
N VAL A 274 0.53 -15.57 -9.62
CA VAL A 274 1.87 -15.04 -9.86
C VAL A 274 2.00 -13.78 -9.02
N LEU A 275 3.00 -13.75 -8.15
CA LEU A 275 3.37 -12.60 -7.32
C LEU A 275 4.41 -11.72 -8.01
N GLY A 276 5.12 -12.28 -8.99
CA GLY A 276 6.24 -11.63 -9.64
C GLY A 276 7.10 -12.62 -10.42
N ILE A 277 8.34 -12.23 -10.70
CA ILE A 277 9.35 -13.04 -11.36
C ILE A 277 10.70 -12.92 -10.66
N LEU A 278 11.47 -13.99 -10.70
CA LEU A 278 12.89 -14.02 -10.38
C LEU A 278 13.66 -14.22 -11.68
N TYR A 279 14.52 -13.26 -12.00
CA TYR A 279 15.30 -13.23 -13.22
C TYR A 279 16.79 -13.20 -12.88
N VAL A 280 17.57 -14.03 -13.57
CA VAL A 280 19.02 -14.10 -13.43
C VAL A 280 19.68 -14.17 -14.79
N ASP A 281 20.87 -13.59 -14.91
CA ASP A 281 21.64 -13.72 -16.14
C ASP A 281 23.16 -13.69 -15.94
N ASN A 282 23.85 -14.04 -17.03
CA ASN A 282 25.28 -13.99 -17.17
C ASN A 282 25.64 -13.20 -18.44
N LEU A 283 26.51 -12.20 -18.27
CA LEU A 283 27.00 -11.29 -19.30
C LEU A 283 28.29 -11.78 -19.96
N THR A 284 29.02 -12.69 -19.31
CA THR A 284 30.39 -13.08 -19.68
C THR A 284 30.44 -14.41 -20.43
N ALA A 285 29.60 -15.40 -20.10
CA ALA A 285 29.59 -16.72 -20.72
C ALA A 285 28.26 -17.10 -21.40
N THR A 286 28.35 -17.73 -22.57
CA THR A 286 27.23 -18.42 -23.24
C THR A 286 27.15 -19.86 -22.73
N HIS A 287 25.96 -20.46 -22.69
CA HIS A 287 25.73 -21.80 -22.11
C HIS A 287 26.10 -21.92 -20.63
N SER A 288 25.93 -20.84 -19.85
CA SER A 288 26.25 -20.84 -18.42
C SER A 288 25.24 -21.60 -17.56
N PHE A 289 24.09 -21.97 -18.13
CA PHE A 289 22.97 -22.57 -17.39
C PHE A 289 22.46 -23.82 -18.10
N SER A 290 22.18 -24.86 -17.32
CA SER A 290 21.59 -26.12 -17.77
C SER A 290 20.11 -26.23 -17.38
N ASP A 291 19.43 -27.26 -17.89
CA ASP A 291 18.05 -27.57 -17.49
C ASP A 291 17.94 -27.86 -15.99
N ASP A 292 18.98 -28.42 -15.39
CA ASP A 292 19.01 -28.70 -13.96
C ASP A 292 19.17 -27.42 -13.11
N ASP A 293 19.84 -26.41 -13.65
CA ASP A 293 19.95 -25.10 -13.00
C ASP A 293 18.60 -24.35 -13.09
N LEU A 294 17.87 -24.50 -14.21
CA LEU A 294 16.51 -23.98 -14.35
C LEU A 294 15.55 -24.68 -13.39
N LYS A 295 15.61 -26.02 -13.26
CA LYS A 295 14.82 -26.78 -12.27
C LYS A 295 15.11 -26.31 -10.84
N PHE A 296 16.39 -26.11 -10.49
CA PHE A 296 16.76 -25.57 -9.19
C PHE A 296 16.20 -24.16 -8.97
N LEU A 297 16.28 -23.29 -9.98
CA LEU A 297 15.73 -21.93 -9.91
C LEU A 297 14.21 -21.95 -9.71
N ILE A 298 13.47 -22.87 -10.34
CA ILE A 298 12.02 -23.03 -10.12
C ILE A 298 11.72 -23.43 -8.68
N ALA A 299 12.47 -24.40 -8.13
CA ALA A 299 12.29 -24.84 -6.75
C ALA A 299 12.60 -23.70 -5.75
N PHE A 300 13.71 -23.01 -5.96
CA PHE A 300 14.09 -21.83 -5.18
C PHE A 300 13.05 -20.71 -5.30
N GLY A 301 12.59 -20.41 -6.51
CA GLY A 301 11.56 -19.41 -6.78
C GLY A 301 10.24 -19.74 -6.09
N SER A 302 9.88 -21.01 -5.98
CA SER A 302 8.70 -21.46 -5.25
C SER A 302 8.83 -21.20 -3.74
N LEU A 303 9.99 -21.51 -3.15
CA LEU A 303 10.27 -21.20 -1.73
C LEU A 303 10.25 -19.68 -1.47
N ALA A 304 10.89 -18.91 -2.35
CA ALA A 304 10.90 -17.46 -2.31
C ALA A 304 9.48 -16.87 -2.43
N ALA A 305 8.65 -17.40 -3.33
CA ALA A 305 7.28 -16.94 -3.52
C ALA A 305 6.42 -17.14 -2.25
N VAL A 306 6.52 -18.30 -1.61
CA VAL A 306 5.81 -18.57 -0.34
C VAL A 306 6.30 -17.63 0.76
N ALA A 307 7.61 -17.39 0.87
CA ALA A 307 8.15 -16.46 1.86
C ALA A 307 7.68 -15.01 1.60
N ILE A 308 7.68 -14.56 0.33
CA ILE A 308 7.20 -13.23 -0.07
C ILE A 308 5.72 -13.08 0.25
N GLU A 309 4.90 -14.08 -0.09
CA GLU A 309 3.47 -14.08 0.21
C GLU A 309 3.21 -13.97 1.72
N ASN A 310 3.94 -14.76 2.53
CA ASN A 310 3.81 -14.75 3.98
C ASN A 310 4.25 -13.40 4.58
N SER A 311 5.35 -12.82 4.11
CA SER A 311 5.79 -11.49 4.56
C SER A 311 4.76 -10.41 4.21
N GLN A 312 4.22 -10.41 2.99
CA GLN A 312 3.16 -9.48 2.57
C GLN A 312 1.87 -9.64 3.39
N ARG A 313 1.47 -10.87 3.72
CA ARG A 313 0.30 -11.15 4.59
C ARG A 313 0.55 -10.68 6.02
N SER A 314 1.74 -10.96 6.57
CA SER A 314 2.13 -10.54 7.91
C SER A 314 2.10 -9.02 8.08
N GLU A 315 2.63 -8.30 7.08
CA GLU A 315 2.63 -6.83 7.09
C GLU A 315 1.21 -6.25 7.01
N GLN A 316 0.35 -6.85 6.18
CA GLN A 316 -1.06 -6.47 6.10
C GLN A 316 -1.77 -6.69 7.45
N MET A 317 -1.59 -7.86 8.08
CA MET A 317 -2.19 -8.16 9.38
C MET A 317 -1.69 -7.20 10.47
N ARG A 318 -0.41 -6.85 10.49
CA ARG A 318 0.13 -5.84 11.43
C ARG A 318 -0.51 -4.47 11.21
N ARG A 319 -0.65 -4.05 9.95
CA ARG A 319 -1.27 -2.77 9.62
C ARG A 319 -2.73 -2.73 10.07
N GLU A 320 -3.48 -3.79 9.80
CA GLU A 320 -4.87 -3.93 10.25
C GLU A 320 -4.98 -3.93 11.77
N ALA A 321 -4.11 -4.66 12.47
CA ALA A 321 -4.08 -4.69 13.93
C ALA A 321 -3.75 -3.32 14.54
N LEU A 322 -2.80 -2.58 13.94
CA LEU A 322 -2.46 -1.23 14.38
C LEU A 322 -3.64 -0.26 14.21
N VAL A 323 -4.31 -0.32 13.05
CA VAL A 323 -5.50 0.48 12.75
C VAL A 323 -6.63 0.14 13.73
N LEU A 324 -6.89 -1.14 13.96
CA LEU A 324 -7.89 -1.60 14.92
C LEU A 324 -7.58 -1.09 16.34
N SER A 325 -6.32 -1.19 16.79
CA SER A 325 -5.93 -0.74 18.13
C SER A 325 -6.15 0.76 18.35
N ASN A 326 -6.01 1.57 17.29
CA ASN A 326 -6.27 3.01 17.34
C ASN A 326 -7.78 3.29 17.43
N PHE A 327 -8.60 2.54 16.70
CA PHE A 327 -10.05 2.72 16.70
C PHE A 327 -10.74 2.16 17.95
N GLN A 328 -10.26 1.06 18.53
CA GLN A 328 -10.81 0.50 19.77
C GLN A 328 -10.80 1.46 20.97
N ARG A 329 -10.02 2.55 20.90
CA ARG A 329 -10.02 3.60 21.93
C ARG A 329 -11.27 4.50 21.89
N TYR A 330 -11.96 4.53 20.75
CA TYR A 330 -13.07 5.46 20.49
C TYR A 330 -14.36 4.75 20.05
N PHE A 331 -14.22 3.56 19.46
CA PHE A 331 -15.32 2.78 18.89
C PHE A 331 -15.48 1.46 19.63
N SER A 332 -16.73 0.98 19.74
CA SER A 332 -16.98 -0.37 20.23
C SER A 332 -16.24 -1.42 19.36
N PRO A 333 -15.90 -2.60 19.92
CA PRO A 333 -15.11 -3.61 19.21
C PRO A 333 -15.66 -3.98 17.82
N ASN A 334 -16.98 -4.09 17.71
CA ASN A 334 -17.67 -4.42 16.46
C ASN A 334 -17.54 -3.30 15.42
N ILE A 335 -17.65 -2.03 15.85
CA ILE A 335 -17.51 -0.87 14.96
C ILE A 335 -16.05 -0.74 14.50
N ALA A 336 -15.09 -0.86 15.43
CA ALA A 336 -13.67 -0.77 15.13
C ALA A 336 -13.22 -1.82 14.09
N GLN A 337 -13.73 -3.06 14.18
CA GLN A 337 -13.45 -4.12 13.21
C GLN A 337 -13.97 -3.79 11.81
N VAL A 338 -15.21 -3.30 11.70
CA VAL A 338 -15.79 -2.92 10.40
C VAL A 338 -14.98 -1.80 9.75
N ILE A 339 -14.51 -0.82 10.53
CA ILE A 339 -13.69 0.28 10.03
C ILE A 339 -12.31 -0.23 9.57
N ALA A 340 -11.66 -1.10 10.37
CA ALA A 340 -10.34 -1.64 10.06
C ALA A 340 -10.33 -2.51 8.77
N GLN A 341 -11.46 -3.14 8.42
CA GLN A 341 -11.60 -3.96 7.22
C GLN A 341 -11.87 -3.16 5.93
N GLN A 342 -12.20 -1.88 6.02
CA GLN A 342 -12.44 -1.04 4.85
C GLN A 342 -11.12 -0.62 4.20
N GLN A 343 -11.06 -0.58 2.86
CA GLN A 343 -9.84 -0.24 2.12
C GLN A 343 -9.30 1.17 2.44
N ASP A 344 -10.17 2.05 2.93
CA ASP A 344 -9.89 3.43 3.32
C ASP A 344 -9.83 3.59 4.84
N ALA A 345 -9.23 2.63 5.54
CA ALA A 345 -9.13 2.49 7.01
C ALA A 345 -8.49 3.68 7.77
N GLY A 346 -8.31 4.84 7.12
CA GLY A 346 -7.85 6.09 7.71
C GLY A 346 -8.84 7.26 7.61
N ARG A 347 -9.95 7.16 6.85
CA ARG A 347 -10.94 8.24 6.74
C ARG A 347 -12.37 7.70 6.68
N LEU A 348 -13.05 7.75 7.82
CA LEU A 348 -14.50 7.57 7.88
C LEU A 348 -15.23 8.56 6.96
N PRO A 349 -16.36 8.16 6.35
CA PRO A 349 -17.14 9.01 5.46
C PRO A 349 -17.63 10.28 6.19
N SER A 350 -17.57 11.41 5.48
CA SER A 350 -18.10 12.69 5.98
C SER A 350 -19.46 12.95 5.33
N GLU A 351 -20.53 12.89 6.11
CA GLU A 351 -21.90 13.01 5.60
C GLU A 351 -22.86 13.64 6.61
N LYS A 352 -23.97 14.18 6.10
CA LYS A 352 -25.11 14.56 6.94
C LYS A 352 -25.95 13.32 7.24
N ARG A 353 -26.25 13.09 8.51
CA ARG A 353 -27.07 11.95 8.92
C ARG A 353 -27.81 12.20 10.24
N PRO A 354 -28.94 11.52 10.46
CA PRO A 354 -29.60 11.52 11.75
C PRO A 354 -28.77 10.72 12.78
N VAL A 355 -28.57 11.29 13.96
CA VAL A 355 -27.79 10.71 15.06
C VAL A 355 -28.49 10.99 16.38
N VAL A 356 -28.42 10.04 17.30
CA VAL A 356 -28.70 10.27 18.72
C VAL A 356 -27.43 10.80 19.38
N ILE A 357 -27.53 11.97 19.99
CA ILE A 357 -26.46 12.62 20.72
C ILE A 357 -26.75 12.51 22.22
N PHE A 358 -25.80 11.96 22.95
CA PHE A 358 -25.85 11.76 24.39
C PHE A 358 -24.74 12.58 25.05
N PHE A 359 -25.10 13.31 26.10
CA PHE A 359 -24.16 13.91 27.02
C PHE A 359 -24.44 13.45 28.45
N SER A 360 -23.39 13.13 29.20
CA SER A 360 -23.45 13.03 30.66
C SER A 360 -22.34 13.85 31.29
N ASP A 361 -22.58 14.44 32.46
CA ASP A 361 -21.64 15.35 33.12
C ASP A 361 -21.84 15.31 34.65
N ILE A 362 -20.75 15.33 35.41
CA ILE A 362 -20.76 15.14 36.86
C ILE A 362 -21.23 16.42 37.56
N ARG A 363 -22.33 16.31 38.28
CA ARG A 363 -22.87 17.42 39.07
C ARG A 363 -21.94 17.77 40.22
N GLY A 364 -21.60 19.05 40.33
CA GLY A 364 -20.74 19.56 41.40
C GLY A 364 -19.26 19.18 41.25
N PHE A 365 -18.82 18.76 40.06
CA PHE A 365 -17.42 18.37 39.83
C PHE A 365 -16.44 19.52 40.04
N THR A 366 -16.69 20.70 39.46
CA THR A 366 -15.73 21.82 39.54
C THR A 366 -15.42 22.21 40.99
N PRO A 367 -16.40 22.48 41.87
CA PRO A 367 -16.12 22.77 43.28
C PRO A 367 -15.42 21.62 44.01
N MET A 368 -15.78 20.37 43.71
CA MET A 368 -15.14 19.20 44.29
C MET A 368 -13.65 19.13 43.91
N SER A 369 -13.33 19.39 42.63
CA SER A 369 -11.97 19.33 42.10
C SER A 369 -11.02 20.36 42.71
N GLU A 370 -11.53 21.48 43.22
CA GLU A 370 -10.73 22.50 43.90
C GLU A 370 -10.23 22.05 45.29
N THR A 371 -10.89 21.06 45.88
CA THR A 371 -10.59 20.59 47.26
C THR A 371 -9.85 19.24 47.30
N MET A 372 -9.82 18.51 46.19
CA MET A 372 -9.17 17.21 46.09
C MET A 372 -7.74 17.33 45.56
N SER A 373 -6.86 16.39 45.96
CA SER A 373 -5.53 16.30 45.34
C SER A 373 -5.65 15.86 43.87
N PRO A 374 -4.72 16.29 42.99
CA PRO A 374 -4.72 15.89 41.58
C PRO A 374 -4.74 14.37 41.36
N ASP A 375 -3.99 13.62 42.17
CA ASP A 375 -3.93 12.15 42.07
C ASP A 375 -5.27 11.48 42.42
N ASN A 376 -5.97 12.00 43.44
CA ASN A 376 -7.27 11.48 43.84
C ASN A 376 -8.35 11.81 42.80
N ILE A 377 -8.30 12.99 42.17
CA ILE A 377 -9.20 13.37 41.07
C ILE A 377 -8.95 12.46 39.86
N ALA A 378 -7.69 12.26 39.49
CA ALA A 378 -7.34 11.40 38.36
C ALA A 378 -7.82 9.96 38.57
N THR A 379 -7.66 9.42 39.79
CA THR A 379 -8.13 8.08 40.15
C THR A 379 -9.66 7.99 40.11
N LEU A 380 -10.36 8.99 40.66
CA LEU A 380 -11.83 9.07 40.63
C LEU A 380 -12.37 9.12 39.19
N LEU A 381 -11.83 10.01 38.36
CA LEU A 381 -12.23 10.14 36.96
C LEU A 381 -11.91 8.88 36.17
N THR A 382 -10.77 8.23 36.42
CA THR A 382 -10.42 6.99 35.73
C THR A 382 -11.41 5.88 36.05
N GLU A 383 -11.75 5.67 37.32
CA GLU A 383 -12.76 4.68 37.72
C GLU A 383 -14.15 5.01 37.14
N TYR A 384 -14.57 6.28 37.20
CA TYR A 384 -15.82 6.75 36.64
C TYR A 384 -15.91 6.53 35.13
N PHE A 385 -14.93 7.04 34.36
CA PHE A 385 -14.92 6.93 32.92
C PHE A 385 -14.84 5.48 32.46
N THR A 386 -14.08 4.63 33.17
CA THR A 386 -13.99 3.20 32.83
C THR A 386 -15.37 2.55 32.85
N GLU A 387 -16.13 2.71 33.93
CA GLU A 387 -17.47 2.11 34.05
C GLU A 387 -18.46 2.75 33.05
N MET A 388 -18.48 4.08 32.94
CA MET A 388 -19.46 4.77 32.08
C MET A 388 -19.24 4.49 30.60
N VAL A 389 -17.99 4.39 30.15
CA VAL A 389 -17.64 4.09 28.75
C VAL A 389 -17.93 2.64 28.43
N GLU A 390 -17.69 1.71 29.36
CA GLU A 390 -18.05 0.31 29.17
C GLU A 390 -19.56 0.17 28.89
N VAL A 391 -20.41 0.85 29.68
CA VAL A 391 -21.86 0.87 29.44
C VAL A 391 -22.19 1.44 28.06
N VAL A 392 -21.52 2.52 27.60
CA VAL A 392 -21.72 3.06 26.24
C VAL A 392 -21.43 1.99 25.19
N PHE A 393 -20.33 1.25 25.34
CA PHE A 393 -19.92 0.23 24.38
C PHE A 393 -20.81 -1.02 24.42
N GLU A 394 -21.27 -1.45 25.59
CA GLU A 394 -22.23 -2.57 25.75
C GLU A 394 -23.55 -2.29 25.01
N HIS A 395 -23.98 -1.03 24.99
CA HIS A 395 -25.15 -0.58 24.21
C HIS A 395 -24.81 -0.20 22.77
N GLY A 396 -23.58 -0.47 22.33
CA GLY A 396 -23.09 -0.25 20.97
C GLY A 396 -23.11 1.22 20.53
N GLY A 397 -22.93 2.13 21.49
CA GLY A 397 -22.64 3.53 21.24
C GLY A 397 -21.19 3.75 20.84
N THR A 398 -20.92 4.93 20.27
CA THR A 398 -19.57 5.39 19.93
C THR A 398 -19.19 6.51 20.89
N LEU A 399 -18.02 6.43 21.52
CA LEU A 399 -17.48 7.50 22.34
C LEU A 399 -16.90 8.57 21.41
N ASP A 400 -17.46 9.77 21.43
CA ASP A 400 -16.97 10.88 20.63
C ASP A 400 -15.76 11.53 21.31
N LYS A 401 -15.95 12.06 22.53
CA LYS A 401 -14.88 12.63 23.35
C LYS A 401 -15.27 12.80 24.81
N PHE A 402 -14.26 13.01 25.63
CA PHE A 402 -14.39 13.59 26.96
C PHE A 402 -14.26 15.11 26.88
N MET A 403 -15.06 15.83 27.67
CA MET A 403 -15.00 17.28 27.79
C MET A 403 -14.89 17.64 29.28
N GLY A 404 -13.67 17.60 29.82
CA GLY A 404 -13.47 17.69 31.27
C GLY A 404 -14.01 16.43 31.94
N ASP A 405 -15.04 16.57 32.78
CA ASP A 405 -15.79 15.52 33.45
C ASP A 405 -17.01 15.01 32.67
N ALA A 406 -17.31 15.64 31.52
CA ALA A 406 -18.43 15.25 30.67
C ALA A 406 -18.04 14.18 29.62
N ILE A 407 -18.98 13.31 29.30
CA ILE A 407 -18.92 12.30 28.25
C ILE A 407 -19.86 12.70 27.12
N MET A 408 -19.37 12.63 25.88
CA MET A 408 -20.19 12.71 24.68
C MET A 408 -20.18 11.37 23.94
N ALA A 409 -21.37 10.82 23.70
CA ALA A 409 -21.54 9.55 23.00
C ALA A 409 -22.60 9.64 21.90
N LEU A 410 -22.49 8.76 20.90
CA LEU A 410 -23.28 8.81 19.67
C LEU A 410 -23.86 7.44 19.32
N TRP A 411 -25.10 7.41 18.85
CA TRP A 411 -25.70 6.28 18.14
C TRP A 411 -26.19 6.76 16.78
N GLY A 412 -25.86 6.04 15.71
CA GLY A 412 -26.12 6.48 14.34
C GLY A 412 -24.87 6.89 13.56
N ALA A 413 -23.73 7.07 14.24
CA ALA A 413 -22.44 7.42 13.64
C ALA A 413 -21.30 6.60 14.27
N PRO A 414 -20.36 6.04 13.48
CA PRO A 414 -20.30 6.05 12.01
C PRO A 414 -21.27 5.06 11.35
N MET A 415 -21.88 4.18 12.14
CA MET A 415 -22.87 3.22 11.68
C MET A 415 -24.19 3.44 12.40
N ALA A 416 -25.29 3.28 11.66
CA ALA A 416 -26.64 3.45 12.17
C ALA A 416 -27.35 2.11 12.28
N HIS A 417 -28.19 2.00 13.31
CA HIS A 417 -29.04 0.84 13.56
C HIS A 417 -30.48 1.31 13.82
N VAL A 418 -31.44 0.43 13.54
CA VAL A 418 -32.87 0.78 13.63
C VAL A 418 -33.34 1.00 15.09
N ASP A 419 -32.55 0.58 16.07
CA ASP A 419 -32.85 0.67 17.52
C ASP A 419 -31.89 1.63 18.26
N ASP A 420 -31.21 2.52 17.54
CA ASP A 420 -30.25 3.48 18.11
C ASP A 420 -30.83 4.30 19.27
N ALA A 421 -32.08 4.76 19.15
CA ALA A 421 -32.75 5.52 20.21
C ALA A 421 -33.01 4.66 21.46
N ASP A 422 -33.52 3.44 21.29
CA ASP A 422 -33.79 2.52 22.40
C ASP A 422 -32.50 2.07 23.10
N ARG A 423 -31.39 1.91 22.35
CA ARG A 423 -30.07 1.59 22.93
C ARG A 423 -29.49 2.75 23.71
N ALA A 424 -29.56 3.98 23.19
CA ALA A 424 -29.12 5.16 23.91
C ALA A 424 -29.92 5.39 25.21
N MET A 425 -31.24 5.15 25.19
CA MET A 425 -32.08 5.28 26.38
C MET A 425 -31.73 4.22 27.45
N ARG A 426 -31.52 2.96 27.04
CA ARG A 426 -31.06 1.90 27.97
C ARG A 426 -29.68 2.21 28.54
N CYS A 427 -28.75 2.69 27.72
CA CYS A 427 -27.43 3.15 28.16
C CYS A 427 -27.54 4.23 29.26
N ALA A 428 -28.45 5.19 29.11
CA ALA A 428 -28.65 6.25 30.11
C ALA A 428 -29.09 5.68 31.47
N LEU A 429 -30.04 4.75 31.46
CA LEU A 429 -30.56 4.09 32.67
C LEU A 429 -29.48 3.23 33.33
N ASP A 430 -28.71 2.49 32.53
CA ASP A 430 -27.66 1.62 33.02
C ASP A 430 -26.45 2.41 33.54
N GLN A 431 -26.13 3.58 32.98
CA GLN A 431 -25.12 4.49 33.54
C GLN A 431 -25.50 4.98 34.93
N LEU A 432 -26.78 5.33 35.16
CA LEU A 432 -27.24 5.69 36.51
C LEU A 432 -27.13 4.51 37.48
N ALA A 433 -27.53 3.30 37.06
CA ALA A 433 -27.41 2.09 37.89
C ALA A 433 -25.94 1.73 38.18
N ALA A 434 -25.04 1.92 37.21
CA ALA A 434 -23.61 1.72 37.38
C ALA A 434 -23.00 2.74 38.34
N LEU A 435 -23.40 4.01 38.24
CA LEU A 435 -22.98 5.06 39.15
C LEU A 435 -23.42 4.78 40.58
N GLU A 436 -24.63 4.23 40.80
CA GLU A 436 -25.08 3.81 42.14
C GLU A 436 -24.17 2.73 42.75
N ARG A 437 -23.74 1.75 41.95
CA ARG A 437 -22.79 0.73 42.40
C ARG A 437 -21.42 1.34 42.73
N LEU A 438 -20.92 2.25 41.90
CA LEU A 438 -19.67 2.96 42.15
C LEU A 438 -19.76 3.81 43.43
N ASN A 439 -20.85 4.54 43.61
CA ASN A 439 -21.07 5.35 44.81
C ASN A 439 -21.14 4.49 46.07
N ALA A 440 -21.80 3.31 46.04
CA ALA A 440 -21.81 2.39 47.16
C ALA A 440 -20.39 1.95 47.55
N LYS A 441 -19.58 1.56 46.55
CA LYS A 441 -18.16 1.21 46.73
C LYS A 441 -17.34 2.39 47.28
N TRP A 442 -17.51 3.58 46.73
CA TRP A 442 -16.77 4.77 47.16
C TRP A 442 -17.15 5.21 48.57
N LYS A 443 -18.43 5.09 48.93
CA LYS A 443 -18.92 5.36 50.28
C LYS A 443 -18.24 4.46 51.32
N GLU A 444 -18.08 3.16 51.03
CA GLU A 444 -17.35 2.23 51.90
C GLU A 444 -15.87 2.60 52.05
N GLN A 445 -15.30 3.25 51.03
CA GLN A 445 -13.92 3.75 51.02
C GLN A 445 -13.76 5.16 51.63
N GLY A 446 -14.85 5.79 52.11
CA GLY A 446 -14.83 7.16 52.62
C GLY A 446 -14.63 8.23 51.54
N ARG A 447 -14.92 7.91 50.28
CA ARG A 447 -14.81 8.82 49.11
C ARG A 447 -16.16 9.52 48.84
N PRO A 448 -16.14 10.68 48.15
CA PRO A 448 -17.37 11.41 47.82
C PRO A 448 -18.26 10.61 46.86
N GLU A 449 -19.57 10.78 47.03
CA GLU A 449 -20.58 10.27 46.10
C GLU A 449 -20.76 11.28 44.95
N LEU A 450 -20.96 10.76 43.73
CA LEU A 450 -21.19 11.57 42.53
C LEU A 450 -22.64 11.47 42.06
N GLY A 451 -23.14 12.53 41.44
CA GLY A 451 -24.36 12.47 40.63
C GLY A 451 -24.05 12.93 39.22
N ILE A 452 -24.77 12.42 38.23
CA ILE A 452 -24.62 12.86 36.83
C ILE A 452 -25.92 13.45 36.30
N GLY A 453 -25.81 14.49 35.49
CA GLY A 453 -26.92 14.97 34.66
C GLY A 453 -26.76 14.37 33.27
N VAL A 454 -27.86 13.90 32.67
CA VAL A 454 -27.86 13.31 31.32
C VAL A 454 -28.78 14.09 30.40
N GLY A 455 -28.30 14.39 29.20
CA GLY A 455 -29.07 15.05 28.14
C GLY A 455 -29.01 14.26 26.83
N ILE A 456 -30.17 13.93 26.26
CA ILE A 456 -30.25 13.14 25.03
C ILE A 456 -31.12 13.87 24.00
N ASN A 457 -30.60 13.98 22.77
CA ASN A 457 -31.34 14.55 21.65
C ASN A 457 -31.13 13.70 20.40
N PHE A 458 -32.12 13.71 19.51
CA PHE A 458 -32.01 13.14 18.17
C PHE A 458 -32.08 14.27 17.14
N GLY A 459 -31.25 14.20 16.10
CA GLY A 459 -31.34 15.16 15.00
C GLY A 459 -30.29 14.95 13.91
N GLU A 460 -30.45 15.68 12.82
CA GLU A 460 -29.48 15.70 11.72
C GLU A 460 -28.20 16.44 12.17
N VAL A 461 -27.07 15.79 11.97
CA VAL A 461 -25.73 16.34 12.20
C VAL A 461 -24.85 16.08 10.99
N PHE A 462 -23.78 16.84 10.84
CA PHE A 462 -22.68 16.47 9.96
C PHE A 462 -21.70 15.61 10.76
N ALA A 463 -21.54 14.35 10.37
CA ALA A 463 -20.60 13.41 10.95
C ALA A 463 -19.40 13.27 10.01
N GLY A 464 -18.17 13.40 10.51
CA GLY A 464 -16.99 13.29 9.65
C GLY A 464 -15.69 13.60 10.38
N ASN A 465 -14.58 13.45 9.65
CA ASN A 465 -13.26 13.85 10.14
C ASN A 465 -13.13 15.38 10.12
N ILE A 466 -13.10 16.00 11.29
CA ILE A 466 -13.03 17.45 11.48
C ILE A 466 -11.73 17.78 12.21
N GLY A 467 -11.05 18.85 11.77
CA GLY A 467 -9.79 19.30 12.36
C GLY A 467 -8.83 19.84 11.32
N SER A 468 -7.54 19.78 11.63
CA SER A 468 -6.46 20.17 10.71
C SER A 468 -5.83 18.95 10.06
N ASP A 469 -5.06 19.13 8.98
CA ASP A 469 -4.34 18.03 8.31
C ASP A 469 -3.44 17.21 9.25
N ARG A 470 -3.00 17.79 10.37
CA ARG A 470 -2.14 17.14 11.36
C ARG A 470 -2.90 16.51 12.54
N ARG A 471 -4.18 16.86 12.70
CA ARG A 471 -5.03 16.39 13.81
C ARG A 471 -6.48 16.41 13.36
N LEU A 472 -6.94 15.27 12.88
CA LEU A 472 -8.33 14.99 12.52
C LEU A 472 -8.98 14.18 13.64
N GLU A 473 -10.18 14.54 14.03
CA GLU A 473 -11.04 13.78 14.93
C GLU A 473 -12.34 13.46 14.20
N TYR A 474 -12.76 12.20 14.20
CA TYR A 474 -14.11 11.87 13.72
C TYR A 474 -15.11 12.33 14.77
N THR A 475 -15.98 13.27 14.42
CA THR A 475 -16.94 13.85 15.36
C THR A 475 -18.18 14.34 14.63
N VAL A 476 -19.19 14.76 15.38
CA VAL A 476 -20.42 15.34 14.86
C VAL A 476 -20.50 16.82 15.17
N ILE A 477 -20.98 17.62 14.20
CA ILE A 477 -21.29 19.03 14.38
C ILE A 477 -22.71 19.32 13.92
N GLY A 478 -23.37 20.23 14.62
CA GLY A 478 -24.71 20.67 14.27
C GLY A 478 -25.48 21.22 15.46
N ASP A 479 -26.61 21.83 15.16
CA ASP A 479 -27.53 22.37 16.15
C ASP A 479 -28.12 21.30 17.09
N ALA A 480 -28.27 20.06 16.60
CA ALA A 480 -28.70 18.93 17.42
C ALA A 480 -27.72 18.61 18.57
N VAL A 481 -26.41 18.80 18.36
CA VAL A 481 -25.38 18.62 19.39
C VAL A 481 -25.52 19.68 20.48
N ASN A 482 -25.71 20.94 20.10
CA ASN A 482 -25.93 22.05 21.03
C ASN A 482 -27.19 21.83 21.88
N THR A 483 -28.24 21.26 21.30
CA THR A 483 -29.48 20.94 22.02
C THR A 483 -29.23 19.88 23.09
N ALA A 484 -28.55 18.77 22.76
CA ALA A 484 -28.21 17.73 23.73
C ALA A 484 -27.35 18.25 24.89
N SER A 485 -26.33 19.05 24.58
CA SER A 485 -25.46 19.66 25.61
C SER A 485 -26.27 20.56 26.56
N ARG A 486 -27.22 21.36 26.03
CA ARG A 486 -28.10 22.21 26.85
C ARG A 486 -29.01 21.39 27.77
N LEU A 487 -29.59 20.30 27.26
CA LEU A 487 -30.39 19.38 28.08
C LEU A 487 -29.56 18.84 29.24
N CYS A 488 -28.32 18.39 28.98
CA CYS A 488 -27.42 17.89 30.01
C CYS A 488 -27.06 18.96 31.05
N SER A 489 -26.79 20.20 30.63
CA SER A 489 -26.53 21.30 31.57
C SER A 489 -27.74 21.65 32.44
N SER A 490 -28.96 21.42 31.97
CA SER A 490 -30.19 21.68 32.72
C SER A 490 -30.64 20.51 33.59
N ALA A 491 -30.09 19.31 33.38
CA ALA A 491 -30.38 18.14 34.18
C ALA A 491 -29.75 18.25 35.59
N GLY A 492 -30.53 17.97 36.61
CA GLY A 492 -30.08 17.83 37.99
C GLY A 492 -29.33 16.50 38.24
N PRO A 493 -28.92 16.25 39.50
CA PRO A 493 -28.25 15.01 39.87
C PRO A 493 -29.12 13.78 39.63
N ASN A 494 -28.59 12.84 38.87
CA ASN A 494 -29.22 11.58 38.47
C ASN A 494 -30.50 11.77 37.66
N GLU A 495 -30.59 12.88 36.93
CA GLU A 495 -31.72 13.23 36.08
C GLU A 495 -31.38 12.98 34.60
N ILE A 496 -32.32 12.41 33.86
CA ILE A 496 -32.22 12.24 32.39
C ILE A 496 -33.25 13.16 31.73
N LEU A 497 -32.77 14.10 30.94
CA LEU A 497 -33.57 14.98 30.11
C LEU A 497 -33.46 14.59 28.65
N ILE A 498 -34.60 14.45 27.99
CA ILE A 498 -34.69 14.09 26.58
C ILE A 498 -35.51 15.11 25.79
N SER A 499 -35.15 15.34 24.53
CA SER A 499 -35.95 16.15 23.61
C SER A 499 -37.17 15.40 23.09
N GLU A 500 -38.16 16.14 22.60
CA GLU A 500 -39.31 15.58 21.88
C GLU A 500 -38.90 14.76 20.65
N GLY A 501 -37.98 15.29 19.84
CA GLY A 501 -37.49 14.56 18.67
C GLY A 501 -36.80 13.24 19.01
N PHE A 502 -36.19 13.10 20.20
CA PHE A 502 -35.68 11.81 20.67
C PHE A 502 -36.79 10.90 21.18
N PHE A 503 -37.73 11.44 21.96
CA PHE A 503 -38.86 10.68 22.51
C PHE A 503 -39.69 10.01 21.39
N GLU A 504 -39.90 10.70 20.28
CA GLU A 504 -40.62 10.16 19.10
C GLU A 504 -39.89 9.01 18.40
N GLN A 505 -38.57 8.85 18.59
CA GLN A 505 -37.81 7.74 18.00
C GLN A 505 -37.81 6.47 18.87
N LEU A 506 -38.25 6.56 20.12
CA LEU A 506 -38.28 5.43 21.04
C LEU A 506 -39.40 4.47 20.67
N LYS A 507 -39.06 3.18 20.49
CA LYS A 507 -40.06 2.11 20.33
C LYS A 507 -40.61 1.66 21.66
N GLN A 508 -39.81 1.79 22.71
CA GLN A 508 -40.19 1.49 24.10
C GLN A 508 -40.00 2.75 24.96
N PRO A 509 -40.90 3.73 24.85
CA PRO A 509 -40.75 4.99 25.57
C PRO A 509 -40.89 4.76 27.09
N PRO A 510 -39.99 5.33 27.91
CA PRO A 510 -40.13 5.27 29.35
C PRO A 510 -41.26 6.18 29.84
N THR A 511 -41.62 6.06 31.11
CA THR A 511 -42.53 7.03 31.74
C THR A 511 -41.82 8.38 31.83
N VAL A 512 -42.48 9.46 31.42
CA VAL A 512 -41.89 10.80 31.40
C VAL A 512 -42.74 11.86 32.11
N GLU A 513 -42.10 12.90 32.60
CA GLU A 513 -42.70 14.15 33.06
C GLU A 513 -42.40 15.25 32.04
N THR A 514 -43.42 16.00 31.62
CA THR A 514 -43.22 17.17 30.75
C THR A 514 -42.69 18.35 31.57
N LEU A 515 -41.60 18.96 31.12
CA LEU A 515 -41.03 20.15 31.74
C LEU A 515 -41.29 21.41 30.91
N GLU A 516 -41.03 22.57 31.52
CA GLU A 516 -41.03 23.85 30.80
C GLU A 516 -40.03 23.80 29.64
N PRO A 517 -40.45 24.20 28.41
CA PRO A 517 -39.57 24.17 27.24
C PRO A 517 -38.30 24.99 27.45
N ILE A 518 -37.16 24.44 27.05
CA ILE A 518 -35.85 25.07 27.24
C ILE A 518 -35.51 25.96 26.04
N GLN A 519 -35.04 27.17 26.33
CA GLN A 519 -34.53 28.09 25.31
C GLN A 519 -33.09 27.73 24.95
N VAL A 520 -32.87 27.23 23.75
CA VAL A 520 -31.52 26.98 23.21
C VAL A 520 -31.02 28.24 22.52
N LYS A 521 -29.77 28.63 22.80
CA LYS A 521 -29.11 29.78 22.16
C LYS A 521 -29.08 29.56 20.64
N GLY A 522 -29.69 30.48 19.87
CA GLY A 522 -29.76 30.41 18.41
C GLY A 522 -31.05 29.81 17.84
N LYS A 523 -31.94 29.26 18.67
CA LYS A 523 -33.27 28.80 18.24
C LYS A 523 -34.35 29.86 18.50
N SER A 524 -35.22 30.08 17.52
CA SER A 524 -36.39 30.97 17.68
C SER A 524 -37.51 30.34 18.50
N LYS A 525 -37.65 29.01 18.47
CA LYS A 525 -38.63 28.25 19.25
C LYS A 525 -37.95 27.54 20.42
N LYS A 526 -38.59 27.55 21.59
CA LYS A 526 -38.19 26.71 22.72
C LYS A 526 -38.35 25.24 22.37
N VAL A 527 -37.46 24.40 22.88
CA VAL A 527 -37.48 22.95 22.65
C VAL A 527 -38.29 22.30 23.76
N PRO A 528 -39.35 21.52 23.47
CA PRO A 528 -40.04 20.74 24.48
C PRO A 528 -39.10 19.68 25.09
N VAL A 529 -39.18 19.52 26.40
CA VAL A 529 -38.27 18.66 27.18
C VAL A 529 -39.06 17.74 28.08
N TYR A 530 -38.60 16.49 28.14
CA TYR A 530 -39.14 15.47 29.02
C TYR A 530 -38.09 15.02 30.02
N ARG A 531 -38.49 14.88 31.28
CA ARG A 531 -37.73 14.19 32.31
C ARG A 531 -38.16 12.74 32.34
N VAL A 532 -37.20 11.82 32.28
CA VAL A 532 -37.47 10.39 32.44
C VAL A 532 -37.73 10.06 33.90
N LYS A 533 -38.85 9.39 34.18
CA LYS A 533 -39.18 8.85 35.52
C LYS A 533 -38.59 7.45 35.64
N ARG A 534 -37.98 7.20 36.80
CA ARG A 534 -37.36 5.92 37.13
C ARG A 534 -38.33 5.00 37.87
#